data_AF-A0A847FPY9-F1
#
_entry.id   AF-A0A847FPY9-F1
#
_cell.length_a   1.000
_cell.length_b   1.000
_cell.length_c   1.000
_cell.angle_alpha   90.00
_cell.angle_beta   90.00
_cell.angle_gamma   90.00
#
_symmetry.space_group_name_H-M   'P 1'
#
loop_
_entity.id
_entity.type
_entity.pdbx_description
1 polymer ?
#
loop_
_entity_poly.entity_id
_entity_poly.type
_entity_poly.pdbx_seq_one_letter_code
_entity_poly.pdbx_strand_id
1 'polypeptide(L)'
;MAANTSEGGALRSKLAIVVDARDNVATAIRDLKAGDCVELEGGAVTLVSDVPFGHKFALVDIARGGRVIKYGAWIGRAVEDIARGAHVHVHNVEDITDEVRKGT
;
A
#
# COMPACT_ATOMS: atom_id res chain seq x y z
N MET A 1 -27.79 30.34 -17.69
CA MET A 1 -26.32 30.40 -17.55
C MET A 1 -25.82 28.98 -17.37
N ALA A 2 -25.06 28.48 -18.35
CA ALA A 2 -24.35 27.21 -18.28
C ALA A 2 -23.24 27.32 -17.21
N ALA A 3 -22.83 26.25 -16.52
CA ALA A 3 -22.16 25.11 -17.13
C ALA A 3 -22.52 23.76 -16.48
N ASN A 4 -22.85 22.80 -17.35
CA ASN A 4 -22.60 21.39 -17.14
C ASN A 4 -21.10 21.18 -16.81
N THR A 5 -20.79 20.27 -15.90
CA THR A 5 -19.48 19.61 -15.92
C THR A 5 -19.64 18.14 -15.60
N SER A 6 -20.01 17.43 -16.67
CA SER A 6 -19.68 16.04 -16.99
C SER A 6 -19.49 15.05 -15.83
N GLU A 7 -20.55 14.29 -15.54
CA GLU A 7 -20.41 12.87 -15.20
C GLU A 7 -20.02 12.09 -16.47
N GLY A 8 -18.82 12.35 -16.96
CA GLY A 8 -18.14 11.48 -17.91
C GLY A 8 -17.24 10.58 -17.10
N GLY A 9 -17.78 9.46 -16.61
CA GLY A 9 -17.03 8.47 -15.85
C GLY A 9 -16.01 7.77 -16.73
N ALA A 10 -14.94 8.47 -17.14
CA ALA A 10 -13.73 7.81 -17.58
C ALA A 10 -13.35 6.88 -16.44
N LEU A 11 -13.31 5.57 -16.72
CA LEU A 11 -12.82 4.58 -15.79
C LEU A 11 -11.38 5.00 -15.45
N ARG A 12 -11.19 5.76 -14.36
CA ARG A 12 -9.85 6.07 -13.87
C ARG A 12 -9.25 4.71 -13.57
N SER A 13 -8.22 4.36 -14.33
CA SER A 13 -7.52 3.11 -14.12
C SER A 13 -7.01 3.17 -12.69
N LYS A 14 -7.62 2.37 -11.80
CA LYS A 14 -7.11 2.24 -10.43
C LYS A 14 -5.66 1.78 -10.56
N LEU A 15 -4.76 2.39 -9.80
CA LEU A 15 -3.35 2.02 -9.80
C LEU A 15 -3.03 1.05 -8.66
N ALA A 16 -3.83 1.11 -7.60
CA ALA A 16 -3.69 0.26 -6.43
C ALA A 16 -5.02 0.05 -5.70
N ILE A 17 -5.03 -0.94 -4.80
CA ILE A 17 -6.19 -1.32 -3.98
C ILE A 17 -5.86 -1.20 -2.49
N VAL A 18 -6.70 -0.44 -1.79
CA VAL A 18 -6.87 -0.43 -0.33
C VAL A 18 -8.21 -1.09 -0.03
N VAL A 19 -8.26 -2.04 0.91
CA VAL A 19 -9.48 -2.83 1.16
C VAL A 19 -10.17 -2.40 2.44
N ASP A 20 -9.40 -2.08 3.47
CA ASP A 20 -9.89 -1.67 4.78
C ASP A 20 -9.30 -0.32 5.16
N ALA A 21 -10.05 0.52 5.88
CA ALA A 21 -9.57 1.84 6.33
C ALA A 21 -8.38 1.76 7.30
N ARG A 22 -8.14 0.60 7.93
CA ARG A 22 -7.00 0.32 8.81
C ARG A 22 -5.77 -0.17 8.04
N ASP A 23 -5.88 -0.43 6.74
CA ASP A 23 -4.74 -0.83 5.92
C ASP A 23 -3.67 0.27 5.97
N ASN A 24 -2.42 -0.13 6.24
CA ASN A 24 -1.27 0.78 6.13
C ASN A 24 -0.41 0.48 4.89
N VAL A 25 -0.91 -0.40 4.02
CA VAL A 25 -0.32 -0.75 2.72
C VAL A 25 -1.39 -0.91 1.63
N ALA A 26 -1.04 -0.55 0.39
CA ALA A 26 -1.88 -0.80 -0.78
C ALA A 26 -1.24 -1.84 -1.70
N THR A 27 -2.05 -2.56 -2.47
CA THR A 27 -1.59 -3.53 -3.48
C THR A 27 -1.61 -2.88 -4.85
N ALA A 28 -0.48 -2.88 -5.57
CA ALA A 28 -0.39 -2.37 -6.93
C ALA A 28 -1.15 -3.27 -7.91
N ILE A 29 -1.93 -2.69 -8.83
CA ILE A 29 -2.67 -3.44 -9.87
C ILE A 29 -2.12 -3.26 -11.28
N ARG A 30 -0.91 -2.73 -11.37
CA ARG A 30 0.02 -2.79 -12.51
C ARG A 30 1.44 -2.56 -11.98
N ASP A 31 2.45 -2.68 -12.83
CA ASP A 31 3.79 -2.23 -12.47
C ASP A 31 3.80 -0.70 -12.29
N LEU A 32 4.40 -0.24 -11.19
CA LEU A 32 4.54 1.17 -10.84
C LEU A 32 6.01 1.51 -10.65
N LYS A 33 6.38 2.75 -10.94
CA LYS A 33 7.75 3.25 -10.89
C LYS A 33 7.96 4.22 -9.74
N ALA A 34 9.19 4.29 -9.24
CA ALA A 34 9.59 5.36 -8.33
C ALA A 34 9.25 6.74 -8.95
N GLY A 35 8.69 7.63 -8.14
CA GLY A 35 8.19 8.93 -8.58
C GLY A 35 6.72 8.95 -9.04
N ASP A 36 6.09 7.79 -9.30
CA ASP A 36 4.67 7.74 -9.62
C ASP A 36 3.82 8.29 -8.45
N CYS A 37 2.84 9.12 -8.78
CA CYS A 37 1.83 9.60 -7.84
C CYS A 37 0.58 8.71 -7.94
N VAL A 38 0.34 7.92 -6.90
CA VAL A 38 -0.79 7.00 -6.83
C VAL A 38 -1.93 7.65 -6.06
N GLU A 39 -3.01 7.98 -6.76
CA GLU A 39 -4.24 8.48 -6.14
C GLU A 39 -5.08 7.34 -5.55
N LEU A 40 -5.49 7.51 -4.29
CA LEU A 40 -6.29 6.58 -3.50
C LEU A 40 -7.47 7.35 -2.86
N GLU A 41 -8.48 6.64 -2.37
CA GLU A 41 -9.63 7.26 -1.70
C GLU A 41 -9.23 8.09 -0.46
N GLY A 42 -8.14 7.72 0.23
CA GLY A 42 -7.60 8.43 1.38
C GLY A 42 -6.53 9.49 1.07
N GLY A 43 -6.28 9.79 -0.20
CA GLY A 43 -5.26 10.77 -0.64
C GLY A 43 -4.26 10.18 -1.65
N ALA A 44 -3.16 10.90 -1.88
CA ALA A 44 -2.13 10.48 -2.83
C ALA A 44 -0.85 9.99 -2.13
N VAL A 45 -0.17 9.03 -2.74
CA VAL A 45 1.16 8.55 -2.31
C VAL A 45 2.12 8.63 -3.48
N THR A 46 3.24 9.32 -3.29
CA THR A 46 4.37 9.26 -4.23
C THR A 46 5.23 8.06 -3.89
N LEU A 47 5.50 7.21 -4.88
CA LEU A 47 6.36 6.04 -4.69
C LEU A 47 7.83 6.45 -4.60
N VAL A 48 8.57 5.81 -3.69
CA VAL A 48 10.03 6.03 -3.52
C VAL A 48 10.86 4.88 -4.10
N SER A 49 10.20 3.83 -4.57
CA SER A 49 10.80 2.66 -5.20
C SER A 49 9.85 2.08 -6.25
N ASP A 50 10.37 1.32 -7.20
CA ASP A 50 9.55 0.53 -8.12
C ASP A 50 8.71 -0.50 -7.34
N VAL A 51 7.46 -0.70 -7.78
CA VAL A 51 6.52 -1.64 -7.17
C VAL A 51 5.92 -2.52 -8.27
N PRO A 52 6.26 -3.82 -8.32
CA PRO A 52 5.69 -4.75 -9.29
C PRO A 52 4.17 -4.93 -9.14
N PHE A 53 3.50 -5.37 -10.20
CA PHE A 53 2.11 -5.82 -10.15
C PHE A 53 1.88 -6.84 -9.01
N GLY A 54 0.82 -6.63 -8.23
CA GLY A 54 0.44 -7.50 -7.11
C GLY A 54 1.27 -7.30 -5.84
N HIS A 55 2.36 -6.53 -5.89
CA HIS A 55 3.15 -6.22 -4.71
C HIS A 55 2.55 -5.06 -3.91
N LYS A 56 3.02 -4.90 -2.67
CA LYS A 56 2.48 -3.87 -1.77
C LYS A 56 3.40 -2.66 -1.71
N PHE A 57 2.85 -1.49 -1.37
CA PHE A 57 3.63 -0.33 -0.96
C PHE A 57 3.03 0.34 0.27
N ALA A 58 3.86 1.04 1.03
CA ALA A 58 3.47 1.64 2.30
C ALA A 58 2.63 2.92 2.09
N LEU A 59 1.53 3.05 2.82
CA LEU A 59 0.69 4.26 2.82
C LEU A 59 1.13 5.31 3.84
N VAL A 60 1.92 4.87 4.81
CA VAL A 60 2.49 5.64 5.92
C VAL A 60 3.92 5.13 6.18
N ASP A 61 4.69 5.86 6.98
CA ASP A 61 5.94 5.31 7.49
C ASP A 61 5.64 4.17 8.48
N ILE A 62 6.35 3.05 8.32
CA ILE A 62 6.27 1.88 9.19
C ILE A 62 7.66 1.67 9.78
N ALA A 63 7.82 2.01 11.05
CA ALA A 63 9.08 1.78 11.76
C ALA A 63 9.41 0.28 11.84
N ARG A 64 10.69 -0.05 11.98
CA ARG A 64 11.16 -1.41 12.26
C ARG A 64 10.41 -2.02 13.45
N GLY A 65 9.95 -3.25 13.26
CA GLY A 65 9.11 -3.95 14.22
C GLY A 65 7.64 -3.52 14.22
N GLY A 66 7.28 -2.51 13.43
CA GLY A 66 5.92 -2.06 13.22
C GLY A 66 5.07 -3.09 12.47
N ARG A 67 3.75 -3.01 12.67
CA ARG A 67 2.78 -3.92 12.07
C ARG A 67 2.52 -3.53 10.62
N VAL A 68 2.53 -4.51 9.73
CA VAL A 68 2.00 -4.38 8.37
C VAL A 68 0.56 -4.89 8.39
N ILE A 69 -0.38 -4.02 8.04
CA ILE A 69 -1.82 -4.26 8.14
C ILE A 69 -2.42 -4.28 6.74
N LYS A 70 -3.03 -5.41 6.36
CA LYS A 70 -3.76 -5.58 5.11
C LYS A 70 -5.07 -6.33 5.34
N TYR A 71 -6.13 -5.92 4.64
CA TYR A 71 -7.49 -6.43 4.87
C TYR A 71 -7.97 -6.18 6.31
N GLY A 72 -7.47 -5.11 6.94
CA GLY A 72 -7.73 -4.79 8.34
C GLY A 72 -7.11 -5.77 9.35
N ALA A 73 -6.25 -6.69 8.90
CA ALA A 73 -5.58 -7.68 9.73
C ALA A 73 -4.06 -7.46 9.75
N TRP A 74 -3.43 -7.82 10.87
CA TRP A 74 -1.97 -7.80 10.98
C TRP A 74 -1.41 -9.01 10.22
N ILE A 75 -0.67 -8.75 9.14
CA ILE A 75 -0.16 -9.78 8.23
C ILE A 75 1.35 -10.03 8.36
N GLY A 76 2.05 -9.17 9.08
CA GLY A 76 3.49 -9.28 9.24
C GLY A 76 4.11 -8.10 9.95
N ARG A 77 5.41 -8.22 10.22
CA ARG A 77 6.20 -7.25 10.98
C ARG A 77 7.33 -6.72 10.11
N ALA A 78 7.51 -5.40 10.09
CA ALA A 78 8.60 -4.79 9.34
C ALA A 78 9.95 -5.18 9.97
N VAL A 79 10.91 -5.66 9.18
CA VAL A 79 12.25 -6.03 9.69
C VAL A 79 13.26 -4.88 9.64
N GLU A 80 12.88 -3.80 8.96
CA GLU A 80 13.58 -2.51 8.84
C GLU A 80 12.56 -1.36 8.83
N ASP A 81 13.03 -0.11 8.82
CA ASP A 81 12.15 1.05 8.62
C ASP A 81 11.69 1.10 7.16
N ILE A 82 10.39 1.24 6.94
CA ILE A 82 9.76 1.31 5.63
C ILE A 82 9.12 2.68 5.48
N ALA A 83 9.69 3.51 4.61
CA ALA A 83 9.14 4.83 4.32
C ALA A 83 7.80 4.74 3.55
N ARG A 84 6.93 5.74 3.73
CA ARG A 84 5.74 5.92 2.89
C ARG A 84 6.11 5.87 1.40
N GLY A 85 5.35 5.11 0.63
CA GLY A 85 5.59 4.90 -0.80
C GLY A 85 6.67 3.86 -1.14
N ALA A 86 7.33 3.26 -0.14
CA ALA A 86 8.30 2.20 -0.38
C ALA A 86 7.61 0.86 -0.66
N HIS A 87 8.28 0.02 -1.45
CA HIS A 87 7.87 -1.35 -1.74
C HIS A 87 7.87 -2.20 -0.46
N VAL A 88 6.77 -2.91 -0.21
CA VAL A 88 6.56 -3.77 0.96
C VAL A 88 6.42 -5.22 0.50
N HIS A 89 7.40 -6.05 0.85
CA HIS A 89 7.44 -7.46 0.43
C HIS A 89 8.31 -8.31 1.38
N VAL A 90 8.56 -9.57 1.03
CA VAL A 90 9.24 -10.53 1.91
C VAL A 90 10.67 -10.15 2.30
N HIS A 91 11.31 -9.22 1.59
CA HIS A 91 12.65 -8.74 1.95
C HIS A 91 12.64 -7.79 3.15
N ASN A 92 11.53 -7.09 3.40
CA ASN A 92 11.39 -6.12 4.48
C ASN A 92 10.20 -6.39 5.43
N VAL A 93 9.51 -7.52 5.25
CA VAL A 93 8.42 -7.97 6.12
C VAL A 93 8.57 -9.45 6.44
N GLU A 94 8.55 -9.76 7.74
CA GLU A 94 8.39 -11.11 8.31
C GLU A 94 6.89 -11.44 8.42
N ASP A 95 6.47 -12.64 8.00
CA ASP A 95 5.09 -13.09 8.11
C ASP A 95 4.72 -13.34 9.58
N ILE A 96 3.51 -12.96 9.98
CA ILE A 96 3.04 -13.13 11.36
C ILE A 96 2.96 -14.59 11.82
N THR A 97 2.88 -15.54 10.87
CA THR A 97 2.85 -16.97 11.20
C THR A 97 4.09 -17.43 11.98
N ASP A 98 5.23 -16.76 11.85
CA ASP A 98 6.42 -17.03 12.64
C ASP A 98 6.28 -16.61 14.11
N GLU A 99 5.46 -15.59 14.41
CA GLU A 99 5.12 -15.19 15.78
C GLU A 99 4.03 -16.08 16.38
N VAL A 100 3.00 -16.45 15.60
CA VAL A 100 1.94 -17.38 16.05
C VAL A 100 2.52 -18.76 16.39
N ARG A 101 3.51 -19.24 15.64
CA ARG A 101 4.19 -20.53 15.90
C ARG A 101 5.09 -20.50 17.13
N LYS A 102 5.60 -19.33 17.53
CA LYS A 102 6.51 -19.18 18.67
C LYS A 102 5.81 -19.14 20.04
N GLY A 103 4.48 -19.31 20.07
CA GLY A 103 3.73 -19.55 21.31
C GLY A 103 4.01 -18.50 22.37
N THR A 104 3.56 -17.27 22.14
CA THR A 104 3.35 -16.34 23.26
C THR A 104 2.12 -16.77 24.05
#